data_AF-A0A9X6ZQ43-F1
#
_entry.id   AF-A0A9X6ZQ43-F1
#
_cell.length_a   1.000
_cell.length_b   1.000
_cell.length_c   1.000
_cell.angle_alpha   90.00
_cell.angle_beta   90.00
_cell.angle_gamma   90.00
#
_symmetry.space_group_name_H-M   'P 1'
#
loop_
_entity.id
_entity.type
_entity.pdbx_description
1 polymer ?
#
loop_
_entity_poly.entity_id
_entity_poly.type
_entity_poly.pdbx_seq_one_letter_code
_entity_poly.pdbx_strand_id
1 'polypeptide(L)'
;MKEQLEQTINALSDAFRKESEQKYAAWAESIVKEYHYLDIQKPEEFSLLLSQTIDEQADLLVRTALSHIDMDSKKKHKLEFIYLQYQFIERHLESIILPFEGHGCSADKTRWLIDTYIAYLISGNLPTVEEKKYWHPKRGEVCDWVNWIDSMYDLYYGKFEQYAVIKHKMMQLYGQKNE
;
A
#
# COMPACT_ATOMS: atom_id res chain seq x y z
N MET A 1 14.40 31.15 15.31
CA MET A 1 14.58 30.27 14.14
C MET A 1 13.75 28.98 14.26
N LYS A 2 13.92 28.16 15.32
CA LYS A 2 13.12 26.94 15.52
C LYS A 2 11.60 27.22 15.69
N GLU A 3 11.23 28.16 16.55
CA GLU A 3 9.81 28.53 16.77
C GLU A 3 9.14 29.12 15.52
N GLN A 4 9.85 29.94 14.75
CA GLN A 4 9.35 30.50 13.50
C GLN A 4 9.14 29.42 12.43
N LEU A 5 10.00 28.40 12.40
CA LEU A 5 9.86 27.26 11.50
C LEU A 5 8.64 26.40 11.89
N GLU A 6 8.47 26.10 13.18
CA GLU A 6 7.30 25.37 13.70
C GLU A 6 5.99 26.11 13.40
N GLN A 7 5.95 27.43 13.63
CA GLN A 7 4.79 28.26 13.28
C GLN A 7 4.47 28.22 11.78
N THR A 8 5.51 28.24 10.94
CA THR A 8 5.35 28.18 9.48
C THR A 8 4.81 26.82 9.03
N ILE A 9 5.34 25.72 9.58
CA ILE A 9 4.87 24.35 9.28
C ILE A 9 3.41 24.15 9.72
N ASN A 10 3.06 24.66 10.91
CA ASN A 10 1.69 24.59 11.41
C ASN A 10 0.72 25.41 10.55
N ALA A 11 1.10 26.63 10.17
CA ALA A 11 0.29 27.47 9.30
C ALA A 11 0.06 26.83 7.91
N LEU A 12 1.10 26.17 7.35
CA LEU A 12 0.97 25.40 6.11
C LEU A 12 0.05 24.19 6.28
N SER A 13 0.21 23.41 7.34
CA SER A 13 -0.65 22.26 7.62
C SER A 13 -2.12 22.66 7.80
N ASP A 14 -2.38 23.77 8.48
CA ASP A 14 -3.71 24.33 8.64
C ASP A 14 -4.30 24.83 7.31
N ALA A 15 -3.47 25.43 6.45
CA ALA A 15 -3.90 25.86 5.12
C ALA A 15 -4.32 24.67 4.26
N PHE A 16 -3.53 23.60 4.22
CA PHE A 16 -3.86 22.37 3.51
C PHE A 16 -5.13 21.70 4.05
N ARG A 17 -5.31 21.68 5.38
CA ARG A 17 -6.53 21.16 6.00
C ARG A 17 -7.75 21.96 5.56
N LYS A 18 -7.71 23.29 5.64
CA LYS A 18 -8.82 24.16 5.21
C LYS A 18 -9.13 23.99 3.73
N GLU A 19 -8.12 23.89 2.88
CA GLU A 19 -8.30 23.64 1.45
C GLU A 19 -9.02 22.31 1.20
N SER A 20 -8.59 21.24 1.89
CA SER A 20 -9.23 19.93 1.77
C SER A 20 -10.67 19.94 2.31
N GLU A 21 -10.92 20.59 3.44
CA GLU A 21 -12.26 20.75 4.01
C GLU A 21 -13.17 21.47 3.03
N GLN A 22 -12.73 22.59 2.44
CA GLN A 22 -13.50 23.33 1.44
C GLN A 22 -13.78 22.50 0.18
N LYS A 23 -12.78 21.76 -0.30
CA LYS A 23 -12.90 20.94 -1.51
C LYS A 23 -13.93 19.81 -1.34
N TYR A 24 -14.00 19.20 -0.16
CA TYR A 24 -14.85 18.02 0.06
C TYR A 24 -16.08 18.29 0.94
N ALA A 25 -16.30 19.53 1.42
CA ALA A 25 -17.42 19.89 2.29
C ALA A 25 -18.78 19.48 1.71
N ALA A 26 -19.07 19.85 0.47
CA ALA A 26 -20.34 19.53 -0.18
C ALA A 26 -20.57 18.02 -0.32
N TRP A 27 -19.50 17.26 -0.59
CA TRP A 27 -19.56 15.80 -0.63
C TRP A 27 -19.85 15.23 0.76
N ALA A 28 -19.11 15.65 1.79
CA ALA A 28 -19.31 15.19 3.16
C ALA A 28 -20.74 15.48 3.66
N GLU A 29 -21.27 16.68 3.41
CA GLU A 29 -22.65 17.04 3.74
C GLU A 29 -23.68 16.16 3.01
N SER A 30 -23.45 15.87 1.73
CA SER A 30 -24.34 15.00 0.96
C SER A 30 -24.38 13.57 1.51
N ILE A 31 -23.23 13.02 1.90
CA ILE A 31 -23.12 11.68 2.48
C ILE A 31 -23.79 11.62 3.85
N VAL A 32 -23.55 12.59 4.74
CA VAL A 32 -24.20 12.62 6.07
C VAL A 32 -25.73 12.74 5.94
N LYS A 33 -26.22 13.45 4.92
CA LYS A 33 -27.66 13.57 4.65
C LYS A 33 -28.25 12.27 4.10
N GLU A 34 -27.58 11.62 3.17
CA GLU A 34 -28.03 10.36 2.57
C GLU A 34 -28.07 9.24 3.63
N TYR A 35 -27.03 9.15 4.45
CA TYR A 35 -26.86 8.12 5.49
C TYR A 35 -27.22 8.63 6.90
N HIS A 36 -28.21 9.53 7.00
CA HIS A 36 -28.65 10.17 8.25
C HIS A 36 -29.11 9.20 9.35
N TYR A 37 -29.36 7.94 9.02
CA TYR A 37 -29.76 6.89 9.95
C TYR A 37 -28.56 6.24 10.66
N LEU A 38 -27.31 6.56 10.27
CA LEU A 38 -26.08 6.11 10.92
C LEU A 38 -25.57 7.17 11.90
N ASP A 39 -25.16 6.73 13.08
CA ASP A 39 -24.37 7.49 14.04
C ASP A 39 -22.88 7.41 13.69
N ILE A 40 -22.44 8.34 12.85
CA ILE A 40 -21.05 8.43 12.36
C ILE A 40 -20.00 8.70 13.45
N GLN A 41 -20.43 8.97 14.70
CA GLN A 41 -19.51 9.05 15.83
C GLN A 41 -19.15 7.66 16.39
N LYS A 42 -19.91 6.63 16.05
CA LYS A 42 -19.59 5.25 16.39
C LYS A 42 -18.70 4.64 15.30
N PRO A 43 -17.52 4.10 15.65
CA PRO A 43 -16.59 3.53 14.67
C PRO A 43 -17.17 2.41 13.82
N GLU A 44 -18.05 1.57 14.38
CA GLU A 44 -18.70 0.47 13.66
C GLU A 44 -19.63 1.01 12.56
N GLU A 45 -20.49 1.97 12.91
CA GLU A 45 -21.42 2.59 11.95
C GLU A 45 -20.67 3.44 10.91
N PHE A 46 -19.57 4.10 11.30
CA PHE A 46 -18.67 4.77 10.36
C PHE A 46 -17.98 3.80 9.39
N SER A 47 -17.56 2.62 9.88
CA SER A 47 -16.98 1.58 9.02
C SER A 47 -18.00 1.07 7.99
N LEU A 48 -19.26 0.94 8.38
CA LEU A 48 -20.35 0.60 7.45
C LEU A 48 -20.54 1.68 6.39
N LEU A 49 -20.52 2.95 6.80
CA LEU A 49 -20.60 4.09 5.88
C LEU A 49 -19.46 4.07 4.85
N LEU A 50 -18.21 3.85 5.30
CA LEU A 50 -17.05 3.75 4.42
C LEU A 50 -17.21 2.62 3.39
N SER A 51 -17.69 1.46 3.86
CA SER A 51 -17.92 0.31 2.98
C SER A 51 -18.89 0.64 1.85
N GLN A 52 -20.01 1.28 2.18
CA GLN A 52 -21.07 1.63 1.23
C GLN A 52 -20.70 2.78 0.28
N THR A 53 -19.90 3.74 0.75
CA THR A 53 -19.63 4.98 0.01
C THR A 53 -18.31 4.98 -0.74
N ILE A 54 -17.32 4.24 -0.27
CA ILE A 54 -15.96 4.27 -0.80
C ILE A 54 -15.53 2.88 -1.25
N ASP A 55 -15.60 1.88 -0.38
CA ASP A 55 -14.99 0.57 -0.67
C ASP A 55 -15.68 -0.13 -1.86
N GLU A 56 -17.02 -0.15 -1.90
CA GLU A 56 -17.78 -0.72 -3.02
C GLU A 56 -17.48 0.00 -4.36
N GLN A 57 -17.30 1.32 -4.32
CA GLN A 57 -16.97 2.11 -5.51
C GLN A 57 -15.53 1.87 -5.98
N ALA A 58 -14.58 1.77 -5.05
CA ALA A 58 -13.19 1.45 -5.33
C ALA A 58 -13.05 0.04 -5.92
N ASP A 59 -13.77 -0.94 -5.36
CA ASP A 59 -13.85 -2.30 -5.88
C ASP A 59 -14.34 -2.32 -7.32
N LEU A 60 -15.42 -1.59 -7.61
CA LEU A 60 -15.96 -1.47 -8.97
C LEU A 60 -14.96 -0.80 -9.92
N LEU A 61 -14.28 0.26 -9.48
CA LEU A 61 -13.29 0.96 -10.27
C LEU A 61 -12.12 0.04 -10.65
N VAL A 62 -11.60 -0.72 -9.68
CA VAL A 62 -10.50 -1.67 -9.90
C VAL A 62 -10.95 -2.80 -10.84
N ARG A 63 -12.13 -3.38 -10.63
CA ARG A 63 -12.69 -4.40 -11.53
C ARG A 63 -12.87 -3.90 -12.95
N THR A 64 -13.27 -2.64 -13.11
CA THR A 64 -13.42 -1.99 -14.40
C THR A 64 -12.06 -1.78 -15.07
N ALA A 65 -11.08 -1.25 -14.32
CA ALA A 65 -9.72 -1.02 -14.81
C ALA A 65 -9.03 -2.32 -15.26
N LEU A 66 -9.28 -3.43 -14.54
CA LEU A 66 -8.69 -4.75 -14.79
C LEU A 66 -9.55 -5.65 -15.69
N SER A 67 -10.68 -5.15 -16.22
CA SER A 67 -11.66 -5.94 -16.98
C SER A 67 -11.10 -6.61 -18.24
N HIS A 68 -10.02 -6.05 -18.81
CA HIS A 68 -9.37 -6.53 -20.02
C HIS A 68 -8.32 -7.62 -19.77
N ILE A 69 -7.99 -7.91 -18.50
CA ILE A 69 -6.96 -8.89 -18.15
C ILE A 69 -7.62 -10.23 -17.84
N ASP A 70 -7.33 -11.24 -18.67
CA ASP A 70 -7.80 -12.61 -18.47
C ASP A 70 -6.81 -13.41 -17.60
N MET A 71 -7.27 -13.87 -16.44
CA MET A 71 -6.50 -14.70 -15.52
C MET A 71 -7.43 -15.45 -14.57
N ASP A 72 -6.89 -16.47 -13.88
CA ASP A 72 -7.66 -17.21 -12.88
C ASP A 72 -8.14 -16.31 -11.73
N SER A 73 -9.27 -16.68 -11.14
CA SER A 73 -9.94 -15.88 -10.10
C SER A 73 -9.05 -15.60 -8.90
N LYS A 74 -8.19 -16.54 -8.50
CA LYS A 74 -7.30 -16.39 -7.36
C LYS A 74 -6.25 -15.31 -7.64
N LYS A 75 -5.59 -15.34 -8.80
CA LYS A 75 -4.64 -14.30 -9.20
C LYS A 75 -5.34 -12.95 -9.39
N LYS A 76 -6.56 -12.94 -9.93
CA LYS A 76 -7.34 -11.71 -10.09
C LYS A 76 -7.60 -11.04 -8.74
N HIS A 77 -8.02 -11.78 -7.72
CA HIS A 77 -8.21 -11.21 -6.37
C HIS A 77 -6.93 -10.69 -5.75
N LYS A 78 -5.79 -11.34 -6.00
CA LYS A 78 -4.49 -10.83 -5.56
C LYS A 78 -4.11 -9.53 -6.28
N LEU A 79 -4.41 -9.43 -7.58
CA LEU A 79 -4.19 -8.21 -8.35
C LEU A 79 -5.09 -7.07 -7.87
N GLU A 80 -6.38 -7.34 -7.63
CA GLU A 80 -7.33 -6.39 -7.04
C GLU A 80 -6.82 -5.87 -5.68
N PHE A 81 -6.34 -6.77 -4.82
CA PHE A 81 -5.73 -6.41 -3.53
C PHE A 81 -4.54 -5.45 -3.70
N ILE A 82 -3.65 -5.67 -4.68
CA ILE A 82 -2.51 -4.75 -4.91
C ILE A 82 -2.99 -3.35 -5.24
N TYR A 83 -4.03 -3.22 -6.07
CA TYR A 83 -4.56 -1.91 -6.47
C TYR A 83 -5.24 -1.19 -5.30
N LEU A 84 -6.07 -1.90 -4.54
CA LEU A 84 -6.82 -1.34 -3.41
C LEU A 84 -5.92 -1.04 -2.21
N GLN A 85 -4.89 -1.87 -1.99
CA GLN A 85 -4.05 -1.85 -0.80
C GLN A 85 -2.58 -1.51 -1.12
N TYR A 86 -2.33 -0.76 -2.19
CA TYR A 86 -0.97 -0.37 -2.64
C TYR A 86 -0.14 0.24 -1.49
N GLN A 87 -0.72 1.20 -0.76
CA GLN A 87 -0.01 1.87 0.33
C GLN A 87 0.32 0.93 1.50
N PHE A 88 -0.54 -0.05 1.77
CA PHE A 88 -0.28 -1.06 2.79
C PHE A 88 0.95 -1.91 2.42
N ILE A 89 1.01 -2.36 1.17
CA ILE A 89 2.16 -3.12 0.63
C ILE A 89 3.43 -2.27 0.65
N GLU A 90 3.35 -1.04 0.14
CA GLU A 90 4.47 -0.10 0.10
C GLU A 90 5.06 0.12 1.50
N ARG A 91 4.24 0.47 2.50
CA ARG A 91 4.69 0.67 3.88
C ARG A 91 5.35 -0.57 4.47
N HIS A 92 4.85 -1.76 4.13
CA HIS A 92 5.49 -3.00 4.55
C HIS A 92 6.86 -3.16 3.92
N LEU A 93 6.99 -2.98 2.60
CA LEU A 93 8.30 -3.02 1.92
C LEU A 93 9.28 -2.00 2.51
N GLU A 94 8.82 -0.76 2.70
CA GLU A 94 9.60 0.32 3.30
C GLU A 94 10.08 -0.01 4.72
N SER A 95 9.28 -0.74 5.51
CA SER A 95 9.66 -1.14 6.86
C SER A 95 10.93 -2.01 6.93
N ILE A 96 11.31 -2.66 5.82
CA ILE A 96 12.58 -3.38 5.69
C ILE A 96 13.59 -2.59 4.88
N ILE A 97 13.21 -1.88 3.83
CA ILE A 97 14.18 -1.21 2.96
C ILE A 97 14.74 0.05 3.65
N LEU A 98 13.88 0.90 4.19
CA LEU A 98 14.27 2.21 4.73
C LEU A 98 15.31 2.13 5.86
N PRO A 99 15.15 1.27 6.89
CA PRO A 99 16.09 1.26 8.01
C PRO A 99 17.53 0.88 7.62
N PHE A 100 17.71 0.20 6.50
CA PHE A 100 19.00 -0.34 6.08
C PHE A 100 19.59 0.36 4.86
N GLU A 101 18.75 0.83 3.95
CA GLU A 101 19.18 1.50 2.71
C GLU A 101 19.03 3.02 2.76
N GLY A 102 18.31 3.55 3.74
CA GLY A 102 17.98 4.96 3.87
C GLY A 102 16.84 5.40 2.93
N HIS A 103 16.50 6.69 2.98
CA HIS A 103 15.38 7.25 2.21
C HIS A 103 15.65 7.36 0.69
N GLY A 104 16.91 7.29 0.27
CA GLY A 104 17.31 7.45 -1.13
C GLY A 104 16.71 6.38 -2.03
N CYS A 105 15.82 6.80 -2.95
CA CYS A 105 15.16 5.92 -3.92
C CYS A 105 14.42 4.74 -3.27
N SER A 106 13.87 4.90 -2.05
CA SER A 106 13.03 3.86 -1.42
C SER A 106 11.75 3.63 -2.21
N ALA A 107 11.09 4.72 -2.60
CA ALA A 107 9.88 4.69 -3.42
C ALA A 107 10.09 4.00 -4.78
N ASP A 108 11.27 4.15 -5.40
CA ASP A 108 11.54 3.46 -6.67
C ASP A 108 11.74 1.96 -6.48
N LYS A 109 12.33 1.54 -5.34
CA LYS A 109 12.50 0.12 -4.99
C LYS A 109 11.17 -0.54 -4.68
N THR A 110 10.33 0.10 -3.88
CA THR A 110 9.00 -0.43 -3.55
C THR A 110 8.13 -0.52 -4.80
N ARG A 111 8.13 0.52 -5.64
CA ARG A 111 7.42 0.50 -6.94
C ARG A 111 7.91 -0.64 -7.83
N TRP A 112 9.23 -0.78 -8.01
CA TRP A 112 9.79 -1.85 -8.83
C TRP A 112 9.39 -3.25 -8.33
N LEU A 113 9.37 -3.46 -7.01
CA LEU A 113 8.94 -4.72 -6.41
C LEU A 113 7.45 -5.00 -6.64
N ILE A 114 6.59 -4.00 -6.47
CA ILE A 114 5.14 -4.12 -6.69
C ILE A 114 4.86 -4.41 -8.17
N ASP A 115 5.49 -3.67 -9.09
CA ASP A 115 5.37 -3.88 -10.54
C ASP A 115 5.85 -5.28 -10.94
N THR A 116 6.94 -5.74 -10.32
CA THR A 116 7.45 -7.10 -10.52
C THR A 116 6.46 -8.16 -10.09
N TYR A 117 5.79 -7.97 -8.94
CA TYR A 117 4.76 -8.91 -8.49
C TYR A 117 3.52 -8.89 -9.39
N ILE A 118 3.08 -7.71 -9.86
CA ILE A 118 2.00 -7.60 -10.85
C ILE A 118 2.36 -8.36 -12.14
N ALA A 119 3.57 -8.14 -12.67
CA ALA A 119 4.04 -8.84 -13.87
C ALA A 119 4.12 -10.36 -13.66
N TYR A 120 4.52 -10.80 -12.46
CA TYR A 120 4.53 -12.21 -12.09
C TYR A 120 3.11 -12.81 -12.04
N LEU A 121 2.12 -12.11 -11.49
CA LEU A 121 0.73 -12.58 -11.50
C LEU A 121 0.19 -12.75 -12.94
N ILE A 122 0.48 -11.79 -13.82
CA ILE A 122 0.01 -11.79 -15.21
C ILE A 122 0.71 -12.87 -16.05
N SER A 123 2.04 -12.94 -15.98
CA SER A 123 2.84 -13.77 -16.90
C SER A 123 3.33 -15.09 -16.32
N GLY A 124 3.34 -15.23 -14.99
CA GLY A 124 3.97 -16.34 -14.28
C GLY A 124 5.50 -16.26 -14.20
N ASN A 125 6.13 -15.25 -14.81
CA ASN A 125 7.57 -15.14 -14.91
C ASN A 125 8.12 -14.07 -13.97
N LEU A 126 9.23 -14.38 -13.30
CA LEU A 126 10.02 -13.41 -12.55
C LEU A 126 11.10 -12.81 -13.47
N PRO A 127 11.40 -11.51 -13.34
CA PRO A 127 12.50 -10.91 -14.08
C PRO A 127 13.83 -11.51 -13.62
N THR A 128 14.74 -11.71 -14.57
CA THR A 128 16.15 -12.00 -14.25
C THR A 128 16.87 -10.69 -14.03
N VAL A 129 17.55 -10.55 -12.88
CA VAL A 129 18.33 -9.35 -12.54
C VAL A 129 19.81 -9.70 -12.65
N GLU A 130 20.40 -9.45 -13.81
CA GLU A 130 21.83 -9.69 -14.06
C GLU A 130 22.72 -8.70 -13.29
N GLU A 131 22.32 -7.42 -13.27
CA GLU A 131 23.00 -6.36 -12.54
C GLU A 131 21.99 -5.56 -11.71
N LYS A 132 22.27 -5.41 -10.40
CA LYS A 132 21.42 -4.61 -9.51
C LYS A 132 21.61 -3.12 -9.76
N LYS A 133 20.53 -2.44 -10.12
CA LYS A 133 20.47 -0.99 -10.32
C LYS A 133 20.04 -0.28 -9.04
N TYR A 134 20.19 1.03 -8.97
CA TYR A 134 19.92 1.82 -7.75
C TYR A 134 18.46 1.75 -7.26
N TRP A 135 17.53 1.39 -8.16
CA TRP A 135 16.11 1.18 -7.87
C TRP A 135 15.75 -0.28 -7.58
N HIS A 136 16.73 -1.19 -7.51
CA HIS A 136 16.51 -2.55 -7.01
C HIS A 136 16.88 -2.60 -5.52
N PRO A 137 16.21 -3.44 -4.70
CA PRO A 137 16.65 -3.71 -3.34
C PRO A 137 18.08 -4.29 -3.33
N LYS A 138 18.95 -3.77 -2.47
CA LYS A 138 20.34 -4.22 -2.38
C LYS A 138 20.46 -5.70 -2.02
N ARG A 139 19.51 -6.21 -1.24
CA ARG A 139 19.52 -7.59 -0.72
C ARG A 139 18.23 -8.33 -0.99
N GLY A 140 18.29 -9.64 -0.79
CA GLY A 140 17.21 -10.57 -1.14
C GLY A 140 17.17 -10.87 -2.63
N GLU A 141 16.64 -12.05 -2.93
CA GLU A 141 16.28 -12.47 -4.27
C GLU A 141 14.90 -11.95 -4.66
N VAL A 142 14.65 -11.78 -5.96
CA VAL A 142 13.34 -11.29 -6.45
C VAL A 142 12.19 -12.18 -5.94
N CYS A 143 12.40 -13.50 -5.91
CA CYS A 143 11.42 -14.45 -5.42
C CYS A 143 11.09 -14.28 -3.93
N ASP A 144 12.06 -13.90 -3.09
CA ASP A 144 11.82 -13.67 -1.66
C ASP A 144 10.91 -12.46 -1.45
N TRP A 145 11.15 -11.38 -2.20
CA TRP A 145 10.32 -10.19 -2.16
C TRP A 145 8.91 -10.44 -2.68
N VAL A 146 8.80 -11.13 -3.82
CA VAL A 146 7.49 -11.49 -4.39
C VAL A 146 6.71 -12.38 -3.43
N ASN A 147 7.34 -13.39 -2.83
CA ASN A 147 6.69 -14.24 -1.82
C ASN A 147 6.26 -13.43 -0.59
N TRP A 148 7.04 -12.42 -0.21
CA TRP A 148 6.65 -11.57 0.91
C TRP A 148 5.42 -10.73 0.58
N ILE A 149 5.39 -10.09 -0.59
CA ILE A 149 4.21 -9.33 -1.05
C ILE A 149 3.00 -10.27 -1.17
N ASP A 150 3.19 -11.48 -1.68
CA ASP A 150 2.13 -12.50 -1.76
C ASP A 150 1.52 -12.79 -0.38
N SER A 151 2.37 -12.97 0.64
CA SER A 151 1.92 -13.20 2.02
C SER A 151 1.19 -12.01 2.66
N MET A 152 1.35 -10.79 2.13
CA MET A 152 0.62 -9.61 2.61
C MET A 152 -0.87 -9.69 2.27
N TYR A 153 -1.25 -10.42 1.21
CA TYR A 153 -2.65 -10.71 0.91
C TYR A 153 -3.27 -11.49 2.07
N ASP A 154 -2.63 -12.58 2.49
CA ASP A 154 -3.10 -13.40 3.60
C ASP A 154 -3.11 -12.62 4.93
N LEU A 155 -2.08 -11.80 5.17
CA LEU A 155 -2.01 -10.91 6.33
C LEU A 155 -3.21 -9.96 6.41
N TYR A 156 -3.58 -9.35 5.29
CA TYR A 156 -4.71 -8.42 5.22
C TYR A 156 -6.03 -9.07 5.64
N TYR A 157 -6.18 -10.36 5.35
CA TYR A 157 -7.33 -11.17 5.78
C TYR A 157 -7.10 -11.92 7.11
N GLY A 158 -6.14 -11.49 7.91
CA GLY A 158 -5.92 -11.96 9.28
C GLY A 158 -5.06 -13.23 9.42
N LYS A 159 -4.48 -13.76 8.34
CA LYS A 159 -3.59 -14.92 8.36
C LYS A 159 -2.13 -14.48 8.42
N PHE A 160 -1.54 -14.52 9.61
CA PHE A 160 -0.25 -13.87 9.90
C PHE A 160 0.98 -14.77 9.66
N GLU A 161 0.82 -16.09 9.66
CA GLU A 161 1.90 -17.05 9.85
C GLU A 161 2.97 -16.97 8.76
N GLN A 162 2.57 -17.01 7.48
CA GLN A 162 3.50 -16.97 6.37
C GLN A 162 4.21 -15.61 6.28
N TYR A 163 3.45 -14.53 6.47
CA TYR A 163 4.00 -13.18 6.49
C TYR A 163 5.09 -13.03 7.55
N ALA A 164 4.87 -13.55 8.77
CA ALA A 164 5.82 -13.47 9.87
C ALA A 164 7.13 -14.19 9.56
N VAL A 165 7.03 -15.42 9.02
CA VAL A 165 8.20 -16.24 8.65
C VAL A 165 9.03 -15.55 7.59
N ILE A 166 8.39 -15.06 6.51
CA ILE A 166 9.10 -14.41 5.41
C ILE A 166 9.68 -13.08 5.87
N LYS A 167 8.93 -12.26 6.61
CA LYS A 167 9.43 -11.00 7.19
C LYS A 167 10.67 -11.24 8.04
N HIS A 168 10.66 -12.25 8.91
CA HIS A 168 11.80 -12.58 9.73
C HIS A 168 13.03 -12.94 8.89
N LYS A 169 12.86 -13.77 7.85
CA LYS A 169 13.92 -14.09 6.89
C LYS A 169 14.47 -12.83 6.22
N MET A 170 13.60 -11.95 5.75
CA MET A 170 13.97 -10.68 5.10
C MET A 170 14.74 -9.76 6.05
N MET A 171 14.30 -9.65 7.30
CA MET A 171 15.01 -8.88 8.33
C MET A 171 16.38 -9.47 8.66
N GLN A 172 16.54 -10.79 8.68
CA GLN A 172 17.85 -11.42 8.86
C GLN A 172 18.77 -11.14 7.67
N LEU A 173 18.26 -11.26 6.44
CA LEU A 173 19.01 -10.95 5.21
C LEU A 173 19.51 -9.50 5.21
N TYR A 174 18.71 -8.55 5.70
CA TYR A 174 19.08 -7.15 5.82
C TYR A 174 19.94 -6.84 7.06
N GLY A 175 19.74 -7.59 8.15
CA GLY A 175 20.40 -7.43 9.45
C GLY A 175 21.84 -7.92 9.51
N GLN A 176 22.25 -8.82 8.60
CA GLN A 176 23.64 -9.26 8.51
C GLN A 176 24.53 -8.08 8.08
N LYS A 177 25.31 -7.49 8.99
CA LYS A 177 26.37 -6.56 8.58
C LYS A 177 27.30 -7.31 7.63
N ASN A 178 27.59 -6.72 6.47
CA ASN A 178 28.73 -7.19 5.70
C ASN A 178 29.98 -6.78 6.49
N GLU A 179 30.81 -7.76 6.84
CA GLU A 179 32.25 -7.53 7.01
C GLU A 179 32.87 -7.02 5.70
#